data_AF-A0A940TBR7-F1
#
_entry.id   AF-A0A940TBR7-F1
#
_cell.length_a   1.000
_cell.length_b   1.000
_cell.length_c   1.000
_cell.angle_alpha   90.00
_cell.angle_beta   90.00
_cell.angle_gamma   90.00
#
_symmetry.space_group_name_H-M   'P 1'
#
loop_
_entity.id
_entity.type
_entity.pdbx_description
1 polymer ?
#
loop_
_entity_poly.entity_id
_entity_poly.type
_entity_poly.pdbx_seq_one_letter_code
_entity_poly.pdbx_strand_id
1 'polypeptide(L)'
;MEMDRMLKFTVKTILLFIIINLGMSVLVPIIMGVINNGLVDNDIQKIFGSEKVQSFVAWLTTVTLMMWVLWSDSKKNTAYQCFDGINTAVTFLLVFVAYFMPVLYIDEAGEKMSVFLKQYFFGCLWIKGDSYETGAMLAVIFAIIPMLAIYMLVHYLYLRKHPELND
;
A
#
# COMPACT_ATOMS: atom_id res chain seq x y z
N MET A 1 3.08 26.13 -10.33
CA MET A 1 1.97 25.27 -10.79
C MET A 1 2.36 23.80 -10.78
N GLU A 2 3.59 23.46 -11.20
CA GLU A 2 4.11 22.08 -11.18
C GLU A 2 4.36 21.53 -9.77
N MET A 3 5.00 22.33 -8.89
CA MET A 3 5.25 21.96 -7.49
C MET A 3 3.96 21.72 -6.67
N ASP A 4 2.92 22.52 -6.88
CA ASP A 4 1.62 22.34 -6.21
C ASP A 4 0.93 21.04 -6.64
N ARG A 5 1.01 20.68 -7.93
CA ARG A 5 0.47 19.42 -8.44
C ARG A 5 1.24 18.20 -7.92
N MET A 6 2.57 18.28 -7.90
CA MET A 6 3.42 17.26 -7.30
C MET A 6 3.08 17.06 -5.82
N LEU A 7 3.03 18.14 -5.04
CA LEU A 7 2.70 18.08 -3.62
C LEU A 7 1.33 17.44 -3.38
N LYS A 8 0.31 17.83 -4.16
CA LYS A 8 -1.03 17.22 -4.09
C LYS A 8 -1.01 15.72 -4.40
N PHE A 9 -0.27 15.32 -5.44
CA PHE A 9 -0.11 13.91 -5.79
C PHE A 9 0.59 13.13 -4.66
N THR A 10 1.67 13.68 -4.10
CA THR A 10 2.41 13.04 -3.02
C THR A 10 1.58 12.90 -1.75
N VAL A 11 0.97 13.98 -1.28
CA VAL A 11 0.12 13.98 -0.08
C VAL A 11 -1.06 13.02 -0.26
N LYS A 12 -1.74 13.06 -1.42
CA LYS A 12 -2.83 12.13 -1.73
C LYS A 12 -2.35 10.67 -1.67
N THR A 13 -1.22 10.36 -2.29
CA THR A 13 -0.69 8.99 -2.34
C THR A 13 -0.33 8.48 -0.96
N ILE A 14 0.32 9.30 -0.13
CA ILE A 14 0.67 8.96 1.26
C ILE A 14 -0.60 8.72 2.08
N LEU A 15 -1.53 9.67 2.06
CA LEU A 15 -2.77 9.56 2.85
C LEU A 15 -3.61 8.35 2.44
N LEU A 16 -3.75 8.10 1.12
CA LEU A 16 -4.47 6.93 0.63
C LEU A 16 -3.79 5.63 1.04
N PHE A 17 -2.46 5.54 0.94
CA PHE A 17 -1.72 4.37 1.38
C PHE A 17 -1.98 4.07 2.85
N ILE A 18 -1.89 5.10 3.71
CA ILE A 18 -2.13 4.99 5.15
C ILE A 18 -3.59 4.59 5.45
N ILE A 19 -4.56 5.28 4.85
CA ILE A 19 -5.99 5.03 5.08
C ILE A 19 -6.38 3.62 4.64
N ILE A 20 -5.93 3.20 3.45
CA ILE A 20 -6.24 1.86 2.93
C ILE A 20 -5.57 0.80 3.81
N ASN A 21 -4.30 0.99 4.19
CA ASN A 21 -3.58 0.04 5.04
C ASN A 21 -4.28 -0.14 6.41
N LEU A 22 -4.62 0.96 7.09
CA LEU A 22 -5.37 0.94 8.34
C LEU A 22 -6.78 0.35 8.17
N GLY A 23 -7.47 0.68 7.07
CA GLY A 23 -8.76 0.09 6.76
C GLY A 23 -8.68 -1.42 6.60
N MET A 24 -7.71 -1.90 5.84
CA MET A 24 -7.52 -3.34 5.60
C MET A 24 -7.05 -4.09 6.84
N SER A 25 -6.25 -3.46 7.72
CA SER A 25 -5.84 -4.10 8.97
C SER A 25 -7.02 -4.40 9.89
N VAL A 26 -8.09 -3.61 9.82
CA VAL A 26 -9.33 -3.84 10.60
C VAL A 26 -10.31 -4.72 9.83
N LEU A 27 -10.53 -4.47 8.54
CA LEU A 27 -11.53 -5.17 7.74
C LEU A 27 -11.18 -6.64 7.51
N VAL A 28 -9.91 -6.98 7.24
CA VAL A 28 -9.54 -8.37 6.94
C VAL A 28 -9.78 -9.29 8.14
N PRO A 29 -9.31 -8.99 9.37
CA PRO A 29 -9.60 -9.84 10.52
C PRO A 29 -11.10 -10.00 10.79
N ILE A 30 -11.90 -8.94 10.61
CA ILE A 30 -13.37 -9.01 10.78
C ILE A 30 -13.99 -9.97 9.75
N ILE A 31 -13.67 -9.79 8.46
CA ILE A 31 -14.19 -10.64 7.39
C ILE A 31 -13.79 -12.09 7.62
N MET A 32 -12.54 -12.34 7.99
CA MET A 32 -12.03 -13.68 8.27
C MET A 32 -12.67 -14.31 9.51
N GLY A 33 -12.94 -13.51 10.55
CA GLY A 33 -13.71 -13.95 11.72
C GLY A 33 -15.12 -14.40 11.35
N VAL A 34 -15.83 -13.67 10.48
CA VAL A 34 -17.15 -14.07 9.99
C VAL A 34 -17.09 -15.35 9.15
N ILE A 35 -16.11 -15.47 8.26
CA ILE A 35 -15.91 -16.65 7.40
C ILE A 35 -15.65 -17.90 8.26
N ASN A 36 -14.79 -17.78 9.27
CA ASN A 36 -14.41 -18.89 10.15
C ASN A 36 -15.53 -19.32 11.11
N ASN A 37 -16.48 -18.44 11.44
CA ASN A 37 -17.55 -18.72 12.41
C ASN A 37 -18.76 -19.49 11.84
N GLY A 38 -18.70 -20.03 10.62
CA GLY A 38 -19.74 -20.97 10.17
C GLY A 38 -19.99 -21.09 8.67
N LEU A 39 -19.14 -20.53 7.80
CA LEU A 39 -19.37 -20.57 6.36
C LEU A 39 -18.45 -21.54 5.60
N VAL A 40 -17.40 -22.08 6.22
CA VAL A 40 -16.35 -22.81 5.49
C VAL A 40 -15.82 -24.03 6.26
N ASP A 41 -15.45 -25.09 5.54
CA ASP A 41 -14.86 -26.35 6.06
C ASP A 41 -13.61 -26.17 6.94
N ASN A 42 -13.41 -27.11 7.87
CA ASN A 42 -12.37 -27.12 8.92
C ASN A 42 -10.93 -26.92 8.40
N ASP A 43 -10.60 -27.37 7.19
CA ASP A 43 -9.24 -27.24 6.64
C ASP A 43 -8.96 -25.83 6.11
N ILE A 44 -9.98 -25.17 5.56
CA ILE A 44 -9.87 -23.79 5.07
C ILE A 44 -9.81 -22.82 6.25
N GLN A 45 -10.53 -23.11 7.33
CA GLN A 45 -10.44 -22.35 8.59
C GLN A 45 -9.03 -22.37 9.19
N LYS A 46 -8.32 -23.50 9.12
CA LYS A 46 -6.93 -23.59 9.62
C LYS A 46 -5.96 -22.72 8.82
N ILE A 47 -6.18 -22.58 7.51
CA ILE A 47 -5.34 -21.76 6.64
C ILE A 47 -5.62 -20.26 6.85
N PHE A 48 -6.89 -19.84 6.81
CA PHE A 48 -7.27 -18.43 6.95
C PHE A 48 -7.37 -17.93 8.40
N GLY A 49 -7.36 -18.83 9.38
CA GLY A 49 -7.23 -18.51 10.80
C GLY A 49 -5.83 -18.06 11.21
N SER A 50 -4.81 -18.27 10.36
CA SER A 50 -3.44 -17.82 10.64
C SER A 50 -3.31 -16.31 10.49
N GLU A 51 -2.85 -15.63 11.54
CA GLU A 51 -2.60 -14.19 11.55
C GLU A 51 -1.65 -13.75 10.41
N LYS A 52 -0.67 -14.59 10.06
CA LYS A 52 0.24 -14.32 8.92
C LYS A 52 -0.49 -14.31 7.58
N VAL A 53 -1.47 -15.19 7.38
CA VAL A 53 -2.26 -15.24 6.14
C VAL A 53 -3.18 -14.03 6.06
N GLN A 54 -3.84 -13.67 7.16
CA GLN A 54 -4.68 -12.49 7.22
C GLN A 54 -3.88 -11.20 6.97
N SER A 55 -2.68 -11.10 7.57
CA SER A 55 -1.72 -10.02 7.31
C SER A 55 -1.34 -9.93 5.84
N PHE A 56 -0.99 -11.05 5.20
CA PHE A 56 -0.66 -11.09 3.78
C PHE A 56 -1.84 -10.65 2.90
N VAL A 57 -3.05 -11.11 3.21
CA VAL A 57 -4.27 -10.71 2.49
C VAL A 57 -4.54 -9.21 2.65
N ALA A 58 -4.37 -8.64 3.86
CA ALA A 58 -4.52 -7.20 4.10
C ALA A 58 -3.49 -6.39 3.30
N TRP A 59 -2.23 -6.84 3.29
CA TRP A 59 -1.17 -6.25 2.49
C TRP A 59 -1.47 -6.30 0.99
N LEU A 60 -1.80 -7.49 0.48
CA LEU A 60 -2.08 -7.71 -0.94
C LEU A 60 -3.28 -6.88 -1.41
N THR A 61 -4.33 -6.79 -0.60
CA THR A 61 -5.51 -5.98 -0.90
C THR A 61 -5.16 -4.49 -0.93
N THR A 62 -4.33 -4.02 0.02
CA THR A 62 -3.82 -2.64 0.04
C THR A 62 -3.05 -2.32 -1.24
N VAL A 63 -2.13 -3.20 -1.63
CA VAL A 63 -1.35 -3.03 -2.87
C VAL A 63 -2.26 -2.98 -4.09
N THR A 64 -3.24 -3.87 -4.16
CA THR A 64 -4.18 -3.95 -5.29
C THR A 64 -5.05 -2.70 -5.43
N LEU A 65 -5.60 -2.20 -4.32
CA LEU A 65 -6.40 -0.97 -4.32
C LEU A 65 -5.57 0.25 -4.70
N MET A 66 -4.34 0.35 -4.18
CA MET A 66 -3.42 1.41 -4.56
C MET A 66 -3.05 1.35 -6.04
N MET A 67 -2.76 0.17 -6.59
CA MET A 67 -2.52 0.00 -8.02
C MET A 67 -3.71 0.46 -8.86
N TRP A 68 -4.94 0.16 -8.43
CA TRP A 68 -6.16 0.59 -9.13
C TRP A 68 -6.35 2.12 -9.13
N VAL A 69 -6.08 2.77 -7.99
CA VAL A 69 -6.10 4.25 -7.90
C VAL A 69 -5.03 4.85 -8.81
N LEU A 70 -3.79 4.36 -8.71
CA LEU A 70 -2.64 4.85 -9.48
C LEU A 70 -2.82 4.62 -10.99
N TRP A 71 -3.49 3.54 -11.39
CA TRP A 71 -3.84 3.29 -12.78
C TRP A 71 -4.72 4.41 -13.34
N SER A 72 -5.75 4.81 -12.59
CA SER A 72 -6.66 5.88 -13.00
C SER A 72 -5.98 7.24 -13.02
N ASP A 73 -5.11 7.51 -12.04
CA ASP A 73 -4.35 8.76 -11.96
C ASP A 73 -3.28 8.85 -13.07
N SER A 74 -2.55 7.78 -13.36
CA SER A 74 -1.52 7.74 -14.42
C SER A 74 -2.10 8.04 -15.80
N LYS A 75 -3.28 7.49 -16.11
CA LYS A 75 -4.00 7.81 -17.37
C LYS A 75 -4.30 9.30 -17.49
N LYS A 76 -4.82 9.91 -16.42
CA LYS A 76 -5.15 11.35 -16.40
C LYS A 76 -3.88 12.18 -16.55
N ASN A 77 -2.84 11.88 -15.78
CA ASN A 77 -1.58 12.62 -15.82
C ASN A 77 -0.89 12.53 -17.18
N THR A 78 -0.98 11.36 -17.85
CA THR A 78 -0.47 11.20 -19.21
C THR A 78 -1.31 11.99 -20.22
N ALA A 79 -2.64 11.92 -20.14
CA ALA A 79 -3.54 12.65 -21.04
C ALA A 79 -3.34 14.18 -20.98
N TYR A 80 -3.00 14.72 -19.81
CA TYR A 80 -2.76 16.14 -19.60
C TYR A 80 -1.28 16.54 -19.78
N GLN A 81 -0.43 15.67 -20.33
CA GLN A 81 1.03 15.91 -20.48
C GLN A 81 1.70 16.34 -19.15
N CYS A 82 1.18 15.85 -18.03
CA CYS A 82 1.67 16.14 -16.67
C CYS A 82 2.41 14.94 -16.07
N PHE A 83 2.75 13.95 -16.88
CA PHE A 83 3.45 12.76 -16.42
C PHE A 83 4.92 13.08 -16.14
N ASP A 84 5.38 12.73 -14.95
CA ASP A 84 6.79 12.84 -14.56
C ASP A 84 7.20 11.62 -13.73
N GLY A 85 8.05 10.78 -14.31
CA GLY A 85 8.55 9.56 -13.68
C GLY A 85 9.46 9.83 -12.47
N ILE A 86 10.25 10.90 -12.50
CA ILE A 86 11.18 11.25 -11.41
C ILE A 86 10.39 11.70 -10.20
N ASN A 87 9.45 12.64 -10.39
CA ASN A 87 8.58 13.12 -9.31
C ASN A 87 7.70 12.01 -8.73
N THR A 88 7.31 11.04 -9.55
CA THR A 88 6.59 9.84 -9.09
C THR A 88 7.51 8.94 -8.24
N ALA A 89 8.76 8.71 -8.64
CA ALA A 89 9.72 7.95 -7.84
C ALA A 89 10.00 8.60 -6.48
N VAL A 90 10.19 9.93 -6.47
CA VAL A 90 10.34 10.71 -5.23
C VAL A 90 9.10 10.57 -4.33
N THR A 91 7.90 10.59 -4.92
CA THR A 91 6.65 10.37 -4.17
C THR A 91 6.63 9.00 -3.48
N PHE A 92 7.03 7.93 -4.16
CA PHE A 92 7.07 6.61 -3.54
C PHE A 92 8.14 6.49 -2.45
N LEU A 93 9.28 7.18 -2.60
CA LEU A 93 10.27 7.28 -1.53
C LEU A 93 9.69 8.00 -0.30
N LEU A 94 8.88 9.05 -0.50
CA LEU A 94 8.19 9.73 0.59
C LEU A 94 7.10 8.85 1.22
N VAL A 95 6.40 8.01 0.45
CA VAL A 95 5.48 6.98 1.00
C VAL A 95 6.26 6.01 1.89
N PHE A 96 7.43 5.55 1.44
CA PHE A 96 8.31 4.70 2.25
C PHE A 96 8.64 5.36 3.58
N VAL A 97 9.18 6.58 3.56
CA VAL A 97 9.57 7.30 4.78
C VAL A 97 8.37 7.54 5.70
N ALA A 98 7.25 8.02 5.15
CA ALA A 98 6.05 8.33 5.93
C ALA A 98 5.46 7.10 6.61
N TYR A 99 5.49 5.94 5.95
CA TYR A 99 4.99 4.70 6.55
C TYR A 99 6.00 4.04 7.48
N PHE A 100 7.30 4.12 7.18
CA PHE A 100 8.34 3.46 7.97
C PHE A 100 8.66 4.21 9.27
N MET A 101 8.59 5.54 9.29
CA MET A 101 8.97 6.35 10.45
C MET A 101 8.25 5.96 11.75
N PRO A 102 6.93 5.67 11.78
CA PRO A 102 6.25 5.24 13.00
C PRO A 102 6.75 3.89 13.57
N VAL A 103 7.43 3.06 12.78
CA VAL A 103 7.94 1.74 13.24
C VAL A 103 8.98 1.91 14.34
N LEU A 104 9.83 2.94 14.20
CA LEU A 104 10.96 3.21 15.10
C LEU A 104 10.52 3.51 16.54
N TYR A 105 9.24 3.83 16.74
CA TYR A 105 8.67 4.20 18.02
C TYR A 105 7.77 3.12 18.64
N ILE A 106 7.67 1.92 18.05
CA ILE A 106 6.77 0.86 18.53
C ILE A 106 7.09 0.44 19.97
N ASP A 107 8.38 0.30 20.27
CA ASP A 107 8.86 -0.21 21.57
C ASP A 107 8.94 0.92 22.61
N GLU A 108 9.08 2.17 22.17
CA GLU A 108 9.08 3.37 23.02
C GLU A 108 7.66 3.87 23.32
N ALA A 109 6.68 3.42 22.54
CA ALA A 109 5.29 3.82 22.68
C ALA A 109 4.66 3.26 23.96
N GLY A 110 3.91 4.11 24.67
CA GLY A 110 3.05 3.64 25.76
C GLY A 110 2.02 2.60 25.30
N GLU A 111 1.47 1.82 26.23
CA GLU A 111 0.64 0.63 25.96
C GLU A 111 -0.43 0.85 24.87
N LYS A 112 -1.24 1.90 24.98
CA LYS A 112 -2.29 2.23 24.00
C LYS A 112 -1.74 2.52 22.60
N MET A 113 -0.62 3.22 22.53
CA MET A 113 0.01 3.60 21.27
C MET A 113 0.73 2.41 20.63
N SER A 114 1.34 1.53 21.43
CA SER A 114 1.93 0.28 20.93
C SER A 114 0.89 -0.64 20.29
N VAL A 115 -0.32 -0.75 20.88
CA VAL A 115 -1.43 -1.51 20.28
C VAL A 115 -1.83 -0.90 18.93
N PHE A 116 -1.99 0.43 18.86
CA PHE A 116 -2.31 1.11 17.62
C PHE A 116 -1.23 0.90 16.54
N LEU A 117 0.05 1.05 16.89
CA LEU A 117 1.13 0.86 15.93
C LEU A 117 1.23 -0.59 15.44
N LYS A 118 1.02 -1.58 16.32
CA LYS A 118 0.96 -2.99 15.90
C LYS A 118 -0.18 -3.24 14.91
N GLN A 119 -1.32 -2.59 15.11
CA GLN A 119 -2.45 -2.61 14.18
C GLN A 119 -2.12 -1.90 12.86
N TYR A 120 -1.44 -0.75 12.92
CA TYR A 120 -0.96 -0.02 11.74
C TYR A 120 0.02 -0.87 10.92
N PHE A 121 0.89 -1.65 11.55
CA PHE A 121 1.83 -2.56 10.89
C PHE A 121 1.31 -3.99 10.72
N PHE A 122 0.01 -4.22 10.85
CA PHE A 122 -0.59 -5.55 10.69
C PHE A 122 -0.25 -6.16 9.33
N GLY A 123 -0.31 -5.37 8.25
CA GLY A 123 0.05 -5.81 6.89
C GLY A 123 1.52 -6.20 6.71
N CYS A 124 2.36 -6.07 7.74
CA CYS A 124 3.77 -6.42 7.69
C CYS A 124 4.08 -7.75 8.39
N LEU A 125 3.15 -8.28 9.20
CA LEU A 125 3.37 -9.50 10.01
C LEU A 125 3.70 -10.74 9.18
N TRP A 126 3.20 -10.84 7.96
CA TRP A 126 3.48 -11.97 7.07
C TRP A 126 4.97 -12.11 6.71
N ILE A 127 5.73 -11.00 6.73
CA ILE A 127 7.16 -10.95 6.38
C ILE A 127 8.05 -10.43 7.51
N LYS A 128 7.49 -10.18 8.70
CA LYS A 128 8.16 -9.51 9.82
C LYS A 128 9.50 -10.13 10.24
N GLY A 129 9.65 -11.45 10.15
CA GLY A 129 10.78 -12.12 10.78
C GLY A 129 10.80 -11.80 12.28
N ASP A 130 11.97 -11.41 12.79
CA ASP A 130 12.19 -11.17 14.23
C ASP A 130 11.83 -9.74 14.68
N SER A 131 11.81 -8.74 13.79
CA SER A 131 11.58 -7.33 14.15
C SER A 131 10.53 -6.64 13.28
N TYR A 132 9.74 -5.74 13.90
CA TYR A 132 8.74 -4.94 13.16
C TYR A 132 9.39 -4.04 12.09
N GLU A 133 10.59 -3.53 12.35
CA GLU A 133 11.39 -2.75 11.42
C GLU A 133 11.65 -3.48 10.11
N THR A 134 12.16 -4.71 10.19
CA THR A 134 12.45 -5.53 9.02
C THR A 134 11.19 -5.83 8.24
N GLY A 135 10.11 -6.20 8.94
CA GLY A 135 8.80 -6.44 8.35
C GLY A 135 8.23 -5.26 7.61
N ALA A 136 8.20 -4.10 8.27
CA ALA A 136 7.64 -2.88 7.72
C ALA A 136 8.45 -2.39 6.51
N MET A 137 9.77 -2.42 6.61
CA MET A 137 10.65 -2.07 5.49
C MET A 137 10.37 -2.95 4.27
N LEU A 138 10.39 -4.27 4.43
CA LEU A 138 10.20 -5.22 3.33
C LEU A 138 8.79 -5.13 2.75
N ALA A 139 7.76 -5.07 3.60
CA ALA A 139 6.37 -4.96 3.16
C ALA A 139 6.13 -3.72 2.31
N VAL A 140 6.72 -2.57 2.67
CA VAL A 140 6.55 -1.34 1.90
C VAL A 140 7.36 -1.35 0.61
N ILE A 141 8.61 -1.86 0.63
CA ILE A 141 9.41 -2.00 -0.59
C ILE A 141 8.69 -2.89 -1.60
N PHE A 142 8.16 -4.04 -1.16
CA PHE A 142 7.39 -4.93 -2.02
C PHE A 142 6.05 -4.36 -2.45
N ALA A 143 5.50 -3.39 -1.73
CA ALA A 143 4.30 -2.67 -2.13
C ALA A 143 4.61 -1.60 -3.20
N ILE A 144 5.72 -0.88 -3.06
CA ILE A 144 6.12 0.21 -3.96
C ILE A 144 6.49 -0.30 -5.34
N ILE A 145 7.22 -1.42 -5.44
CA ILE A 145 7.66 -1.97 -6.74
C ILE A 145 6.49 -2.14 -7.73
N PRO A 146 5.41 -2.88 -7.41
CA PRO A 146 4.27 -3.03 -8.31
C PRO A 146 3.49 -1.72 -8.52
N MET A 147 3.45 -0.82 -7.52
CA MET A 147 2.82 0.50 -7.66
C MET A 147 3.55 1.41 -8.65
N LEU A 148 4.88 1.42 -8.62
CA LEU A 148 5.68 2.16 -9.59
C LEU A 148 5.58 1.51 -10.97
N ALA A 149 5.66 0.18 -11.04
CA ALA A 149 5.54 -0.56 -12.29
C ALA A 149 4.20 -0.30 -12.98
N ILE A 150 3.08 -0.33 -12.24
CA ILE A 150 1.76 -0.07 -12.83
C ILE A 150 1.62 1.36 -13.32
N TYR A 151 2.17 2.33 -12.57
CA TYR A 151 2.10 3.74 -12.95
C TYR A 151 2.86 4.01 -14.25
N MET A 152 4.06 3.44 -14.40
CA MET A 152 4.87 3.51 -15.62
C MET A 152 4.25 2.73 -16.79
N LEU A 153 3.73 1.53 -16.52
CA LEU A 153 3.10 0.68 -17.53
C LEU A 153 1.89 1.37 -18.16
N VAL A 154 1.05 2.00 -17.34
CA VAL A 154 -0.15 2.70 -17.82
C VAL A 154 0.23 3.88 -18.71
N HIS A 155 1.25 4.64 -18.34
CA HIS A 155 1.77 5.73 -19.17
C HIS A 155 2.22 5.21 -20.54
N TYR A 156 3.05 4.17 -20.55
CA TYR A 156 3.52 3.53 -21.78
C TYR A 156 2.37 3.02 -22.66
N LEU A 157 1.39 2.31 -22.07
CA LEU A 157 0.22 1.80 -22.79
C LEU A 157 -0.65 2.94 -23.33
N TYR A 158 -0.73 4.07 -22.61
CA TYR A 158 -1.50 5.22 -23.03
C TYR A 158 -0.87 5.91 -24.26
N LEU A 159 0.44 6.18 -24.22
CA LEU A 159 1.16 6.75 -25.36
C LEU A 159 1.14 5.85 -26.59
N ARG A 160 1.24 4.52 -26.40
CA ARG A 160 1.11 3.57 -27.51
C ARG A 160 -0.26 3.63 -28.19
N LYS A 161 -1.31 3.97 -27.45
CA LYS A 161 -2.67 4.13 -27.98
C LYS A 161 -2.90 5.53 -28.59
N HIS A 162 -2.18 6.52 -28.10
CA HIS A 162 -2.29 7.93 -28.48
C HIS A 162 -0.93 8.47 -28.93
N PRO A 163 -0.41 8.00 -30.08
CA PRO A 163 0.92 8.38 -30.57
C PRO A 163 1.04 9.89 -30.85
N GLU A 164 -0.09 10.59 -31.09
CA GLU A 164 -0.16 12.04 -31.23
C GLU A 164 0.27 12.83 -29.98
N LEU A 165 0.42 12.16 -28.84
CA LEU A 165 0.93 12.76 -27.59
C LEU A 165 2.41 12.48 -27.37
N ASN A 166 3.05 11.75 -28.30
CA ASN A 166 4.44 11.31 -28.23
C ASN A 166 5.33 12.24 -29.08
N ASP A 167 5.20 13.54 -28.84
CA ASP A 167 5.99 14.63 -29.46
C ASP A 167 7.27 14.92 -28.68
#